data_AF-A0A0F0CRZ8-F1
#
_entry.id   AF-A0A0F0CRZ8-F1
#
_cell.length_a   1.000
_cell.length_b   1.000
_cell.length_c   1.000
_cell.angle_alpha   90.00
_cell.angle_beta   90.00
_cell.angle_gamma   90.00
#
_symmetry.space_group_name_H-M   'P 1'
#
loop_
_entity.id
_entity.type
_entity.pdbx_description
1 polymer ?
#
loop_
_entity_poly.entity_id
_entity_poly.type
_entity_poly.pdbx_seq_one_letter_code
_entity_poly.pdbx_strand_id
1 'polypeptide(L)'
;MESGVYRIVDANLNRVMEGIRVAEDIVRFATNNERLTRRLKNLRHDIFQAIKDLRKEHLKELVSSRDSIEDVGIHSTKTEKQRESLVDLFLANTQRGKESLRVLEEVLKLFEQELSQNFKRFRFRLYEIEKSAVKDLQSMKK
;
A
#
# COMPACT_ATOMS: atom_id res chain seq x y z
N MET A 1 -23.68 4.89 5.93
CA MET A 1 -22.66 3.85 6.21
C MET A 1 -22.06 4.11 7.57
N GLU A 2 -21.66 3.07 8.30
CA GLU A 2 -20.99 3.23 9.60
C GLU A 2 -19.66 3.98 9.43
N SER A 3 -19.34 4.89 10.35
CA SER A 3 -18.10 5.69 10.33
C SER A 3 -16.83 4.82 10.27
N GLY A 4 -16.90 3.59 10.80
CA GLY A 4 -15.81 2.62 10.76
C GLY A 4 -15.39 2.20 9.34
N VAL A 5 -16.31 2.15 8.37
CA VAL A 5 -15.99 1.74 7.00
C VAL A 5 -15.02 2.73 6.35
N TYR A 6 -15.29 4.03 6.47
CA TYR A 6 -14.42 5.08 5.93
C TYR A 6 -13.07 5.15 6.64
N ARG A 7 -13.01 4.89 7.96
CA ARG A 7 -11.74 4.76 8.70
C ARG A 7 -10.86 3.65 8.16
N ILE A 8 -11.46 2.49 7.89
CA ILE A 8 -10.74 1.34 7.34
C ILE A 8 -10.17 1.71 5.96
N VAL A 9 -10.93 2.43 5.13
CA VAL A 9 -10.47 2.93 3.84
C VAL A 9 -9.31 3.90 3.98
N ASP A 10 -9.42 4.96 4.81
CA ASP A 10 -8.33 5.95 4.97
C ASP A 10 -7.05 5.28 5.50
N ALA A 11 -7.16 4.46 6.55
CA ALA A 11 -6.03 3.80 7.18
C ALA A 11 -5.29 2.87 6.21
N ASN A 12 -6.01 2.06 5.43
CA ASN A 12 -5.39 1.15 4.48
C ASN A 12 -4.89 1.87 3.23
N LEU A 13 -5.51 2.96 2.82
CA LEU A 13 -4.98 3.82 1.77
C LEU A 13 -3.63 4.43 2.19
N ASN A 14 -3.51 4.91 3.43
CA ASN A 14 -2.22 5.42 3.91
C ASN A 14 -1.15 4.32 3.93
N ARG A 15 -1.47 3.16 4.52
CA ARG A 15 -0.55 2.02 4.63
C ARG A 15 -0.05 1.52 3.27
N VAL A 16 -0.91 1.44 2.24
CA VAL A 16 -0.45 1.06 0.89
C VAL A 16 0.45 2.13 0.28
N MET A 17 0.11 3.42 0.45
CA MET A 17 0.90 4.51 -0.12
C MET A 17 2.29 4.63 0.50
N GLU A 18 2.41 4.41 1.81
CA GLU A 18 3.67 4.34 2.53
C GLU A 18 4.48 3.09 2.14
N GLY A 19 3.85 1.91 2.14
CA GLY A 19 4.51 0.66 1.77
C GLY A 19 5.08 0.68 0.35
N ILE A 20 4.32 1.18 -0.62
CA ILE A 20 4.80 1.33 -2.01
C ILE A 20 5.89 2.40 -2.09
N ARG A 21 5.81 3.49 -1.31
CA ARG A 21 6.84 4.54 -1.32
C ARG A 21 8.20 4.03 -0.82
N VAL A 22 8.21 3.25 0.26
CA VAL A 22 9.45 2.63 0.75
C VAL A 22 10.02 1.68 -0.30
N ALA A 23 9.18 0.84 -0.93
CA ALA A 23 9.60 -0.04 -2.02
C ALA A 23 10.16 0.74 -3.23
N GLU A 24 9.54 1.87 -3.57
CA GLU A 24 9.96 2.77 -4.66
C GLU A 24 11.34 3.36 -4.39
N ASP A 25 11.58 3.86 -3.18
CA ASP A 25 12.87 4.45 -2.81
C ASP A 25 13.99 3.39 -2.75
N ILE A 26 13.69 2.15 -2.32
CA ILE A 26 14.67 1.05 -2.36
C ILE A 26 15.12 0.77 -3.79
N VAL A 27 14.21 0.57 -4.75
CA VAL A 27 14.62 0.29 -6.14
C VAL A 27 15.23 1.52 -6.82
N ARG A 28 14.82 2.73 -6.43
CA ARG A 28 15.39 3.97 -6.96
C ARG A 28 16.83 4.15 -6.53
N PHE A 29 17.11 4.01 -5.24
CA PHE A 29 18.40 4.42 -4.68
C PHE A 29 19.37 3.25 -4.48
N ALA A 30 18.88 2.03 -4.25
CA ALA A 30 19.76 0.87 -4.10
C ALA A 30 20.12 0.24 -5.46
N THR A 31 19.15 0.06 -6.35
CA THR A 31 19.39 -0.63 -7.64
C THR A 31 19.50 0.32 -8.83
N ASN A 32 19.18 1.61 -8.68
CA ASN A 32 19.07 2.58 -9.77
C ASN A 32 18.16 2.10 -10.92
N ASN A 33 17.16 1.26 -10.63
CA ASN A 33 16.29 0.67 -11.64
C ASN A 33 15.14 1.61 -12.01
N GLU A 34 15.33 2.41 -13.06
CA GLU A 34 14.33 3.39 -13.52
C GLU A 34 12.99 2.76 -13.89
N ARG A 35 13.02 1.56 -14.49
CA ARG A 35 11.81 0.86 -14.93
C ARG A 35 10.95 0.44 -13.73
N LEU A 36 11.55 -0.16 -12.71
CA LEU A 36 10.84 -0.55 -11.48
C LEU A 36 10.36 0.67 -10.71
N THR A 37 11.20 1.69 -10.60
CA THR A 37 10.84 2.98 -9.99
C THR A 37 9.58 3.56 -10.63
N ARG A 38 9.54 3.60 -11.96
CA ARG A 38 8.38 4.12 -12.70
C ARG A 38 7.13 3.27 -12.50
N ARG A 39 7.26 1.94 -12.47
CA ARG A 39 6.12 1.02 -12.22
C ARG A 39 5.51 1.23 -10.84
N LEU A 40 6.32 1.40 -9.79
CA LEU A 40 5.86 1.67 -8.42
C LEU A 40 5.21 3.06 -8.31
N LYS A 41 5.87 4.09 -8.86
CA LYS A 41 5.33 5.45 -8.91
C LYS A 41 3.97 5.51 -9.61
N ASN A 42 3.85 4.85 -10.76
CA ASN A 42 2.60 4.80 -11.52
C ASN A 42 1.52 4.03 -10.75
N LEU A 43 1.85 2.91 -10.11
CA LEU A 43 0.89 2.19 -9.27
C LEU A 43 0.36 3.07 -8.13
N ARG A 44 1.24 3.81 -7.44
CA ARG A 44 0.87 4.78 -6.40
C ARG A 44 -0.07 5.86 -6.94
N HIS A 45 0.24 6.41 -8.12
CA HIS A 45 -0.59 7.41 -8.77
C HIS A 45 -1.97 6.85 -9.14
N ASP A 46 -2.02 5.68 -9.76
CA ASP A 46 -3.26 5.05 -10.21
C ASP A 46 -4.19 4.72 -9.03
N ILE A 47 -3.63 4.21 -7.92
CA ILE A 47 -4.39 3.97 -6.67
C ILE A 47 -5.00 5.27 -6.18
N PHE A 48 -4.21 6.35 -6.12
CA PHE A 48 -4.70 7.64 -5.64
C PHE A 48 -5.77 8.25 -6.55
N GLN A 49 -5.63 8.14 -7.88
CA GLN A 49 -6.64 8.63 -8.81
C GLN A 49 -7.93 7.82 -8.71
N ALA A 50 -7.85 6.50 -8.63
CA ALA A 50 -9.02 5.63 -8.58
C ALA A 50 -9.92 5.94 -7.37
N ILE A 51 -9.35 6.32 -6.24
CA ILE A 51 -10.10 6.61 -5.00
C ILE A 51 -10.38 8.10 -4.79
N LYS A 52 -9.93 8.97 -5.70
CA LYS A 52 -9.95 10.43 -5.53
C LYS A 52 -11.35 10.96 -5.33
N ASP A 53 -12.32 10.50 -6.12
CA ASP A 53 -13.68 11.05 -6.08
C ASP A 53 -14.42 10.56 -4.83
N LEU A 54 -14.30 9.27 -4.48
CA LEU A 54 -14.78 8.74 -3.20
C LEU A 54 -14.23 9.54 -2.00
N ARG A 55 -12.94 9.91 -2.03
CA ARG A 55 -12.34 10.73 -0.96
C ARG A 55 -12.87 12.15 -0.91
N LYS A 56 -13.24 12.76 -2.04
CA LYS A 56 -13.83 14.10 -2.05
C LYS A 56 -15.25 14.07 -1.50
N GLU A 57 -16.04 13.09 -1.94
CA GLU A 57 -17.43 12.92 -1.55
C GLU A 57 -17.57 12.64 -0.05
N HIS A 58 -16.65 11.86 0.51
CA HIS A 58 -16.66 11.48 1.93
C HIS A 58 -15.51 12.11 2.73
N LEU A 59 -15.05 13.29 2.30
CA LEU A 59 -13.91 13.96 2.94
C LEU A 59 -14.19 14.25 4.42
N LYS A 60 -15.42 14.64 4.76
CA LYS A 60 -15.80 14.96 6.14
C LYS A 60 -15.71 13.73 7.04
N GLU A 61 -16.19 12.58 6.57
CA GLU A 61 -16.16 11.29 7.27
C GLU A 61 -14.74 10.72 7.38
N LEU A 62 -13.91 10.90 6.35
CA LEU A 62 -12.50 10.50 6.38
C LEU A 62 -11.67 11.37 7.32
N VAL A 63 -11.93 12.68 7.38
CA VAL A 63 -11.18 13.61 8.24
C VAL A 63 -11.65 13.52 9.69
N SER A 64 -12.96 13.47 9.96
CA SER A 64 -13.52 13.40 11.32
C SER A 64 -13.18 12.11 12.05
N SER A 65 -12.76 11.09 11.31
CA SER A 65 -12.50 9.76 11.83
C SER A 65 -11.01 9.42 12.01
N ARG A 66 -10.14 10.40 11.69
CA ARG A 66 -8.71 10.40 12.05
C ARG A 66 -8.52 10.71 13.52
N ASP A 67 -8.97 9.80 14.37
CA ASP A 67 -8.54 9.79 15.77
C ASP A 67 -7.35 8.83 15.89
N SER A 68 -6.14 9.38 15.73
CA SER A 68 -4.88 8.63 15.83
C SER A 68 -4.49 8.32 17.27
N ILE A 69 -5.17 8.92 18.25
CA ILE A 69 -4.83 8.83 19.68
C ILE A 69 -5.49 7.60 20.32
N GLU A 70 -6.64 7.16 19.81
CA GLU A 70 -7.37 5.98 20.31
C GLU A 70 -7.29 4.74 19.39
N ASP A 71 -6.28 4.65 18.51
CA ASP A 71 -6.13 3.45 17.68
C ASP A 71 -5.68 2.27 18.56
N VAL A 72 -6.60 1.31 18.76
CA VAL A 72 -6.39 0.10 19.56
C VAL A 72 -5.20 -0.74 19.03
N GLY A 73 -4.73 -0.47 17.81
CA GLY A 73 -3.56 -1.07 17.18
C GLY A 73 -2.21 -0.37 17.44
N ILE A 74 -2.13 0.65 18.31
CA ILE A 74 -0.88 1.39 18.61
C ILE A 74 0.22 0.47 19.17
N HIS A 75 -0.13 -0.64 19.78
CA HIS A 75 0.86 -1.60 20.28
C HIS A 75 1.47 -2.41 19.13
N SER A 76 2.62 -1.94 18.64
CA SER A 76 3.55 -2.72 17.84
C SER A 76 3.81 -4.07 18.51
N THR A 77 3.49 -5.17 17.84
CA THR A 77 3.90 -6.50 18.32
C THR A 77 5.43 -6.59 18.31
N LYS A 78 6.02 -7.25 19.33
CA LYS A 78 7.48 -7.47 19.52
C LYS A 78 8.21 -8.14 18.34
N THR A 79 7.51 -8.43 17.26
CA THR A 79 8.00 -8.93 15.98
C THR A 79 8.34 -7.80 15.01
N GLU A 80 8.92 -6.70 15.48
CA GLU A 80 9.92 -5.99 14.68
C GLU A 80 11.11 -6.94 14.52
N LYS A 81 10.95 -7.97 13.66
CA LYS A 81 12.07 -8.80 13.22
C LYS A 81 13.15 -7.84 12.74
N GLN A 82 14.34 -7.98 13.31
CA GLN A 82 15.54 -7.32 12.80
C GLN A 82 15.56 -7.55 11.29
N ARG A 83 15.54 -6.48 10.51
CA ARG A 83 15.57 -6.57 9.05
C ARG A 83 17.03 -6.79 8.67
N GLU A 84 17.32 -7.97 8.15
CA GLU A 84 18.70 -8.39 7.87
C GLU A 84 19.22 -7.86 6.52
N SER A 85 18.32 -7.43 5.61
CA SER A 85 18.71 -6.88 4.31
C SER A 85 17.69 -5.93 3.67
N LEU A 86 18.13 -5.21 2.62
CA LEU A 86 17.23 -4.41 1.76
C LEU A 86 16.16 -5.25 1.08
N VAL A 87 16.42 -6.53 0.80
CA VAL A 87 15.43 -7.46 0.25
C VAL A 87 14.31 -7.71 1.25
N ASP A 88 14.66 -7.94 2.53
CA ASP A 88 13.67 -8.17 3.59
C ASP A 88 12.85 -6.90 3.86
N LEU A 89 13.53 -5.74 3.86
CA LEU A 89 12.87 -4.45 3.96
C LEU A 89 11.88 -4.22 2.81
N PHE A 90 12.29 -4.51 1.57
CA PHE A 90 11.43 -4.40 0.40
C PHE A 90 10.20 -5.32 0.52
N LEU A 91 10.43 -6.61 0.79
CA LEU A 91 9.38 -7.63 0.92
C LEU A 91 8.38 -7.31 2.04
N ALA A 92 8.86 -6.84 3.19
CA ALA A 92 7.97 -6.46 4.30
C ALA A 92 7.05 -5.30 3.92
N ASN A 93 7.56 -4.30 3.19
CA ASN A 93 6.77 -3.13 2.79
C ASN A 93 5.81 -3.45 1.64
N THR A 94 6.22 -4.26 0.66
CA THR A 94 5.31 -4.71 -0.40
C THR A 94 4.24 -5.66 0.15
N GLN A 95 4.56 -6.51 1.14
CA GLN A 95 3.58 -7.36 1.81
C GLN A 95 2.51 -6.54 2.54
N ARG A 96 2.91 -5.53 3.33
CA ARG A 96 1.97 -4.58 3.95
C ARG A 96 1.10 -3.87 2.91
N GLY A 97 1.70 -3.45 1.79
CA GLY A 97 0.96 -2.86 0.68
C GLY A 97 -0.08 -3.80 0.08
N LYS A 98 0.27 -5.08 -0.13
CA LYS A 98 -0.66 -6.10 -0.65
C LYS A 98 -1.80 -6.41 0.32
N GLU A 99 -1.52 -6.47 1.61
CA GLU A 99 -2.52 -6.66 2.66
C GLU A 99 -3.50 -5.49 2.71
N SER A 100 -2.99 -4.25 2.67
CA SER A 100 -3.86 -3.06 2.62
C SER A 100 -4.69 -3.00 1.33
N LEU A 101 -4.13 -3.36 0.18
CA LEU A 101 -4.90 -3.48 -1.07
C LEU A 101 -5.99 -4.55 -0.97
N ARG A 102 -5.73 -5.67 -0.26
CA ARG A 102 -6.72 -6.73 -0.02
C ARG A 102 -7.85 -6.24 0.86
N VAL A 103 -7.55 -5.48 1.92
CA VAL A 103 -8.56 -4.87 2.78
C VAL A 103 -9.43 -3.89 1.98
N LEU A 104 -8.81 -3.00 1.20
CA LEU A 104 -9.54 -2.06 0.35
C LEU A 104 -10.43 -2.78 -0.68
N GLU A 105 -9.90 -3.82 -1.33
CA GLU A 105 -10.66 -4.68 -2.25
C GLU A 105 -11.94 -5.23 -1.60
N GLU A 106 -11.86 -5.78 -0.38
CA GLU A 106 -13.02 -6.37 0.31
C GLU A 106 -13.98 -5.33 0.86
N VAL A 107 -13.49 -4.26 1.48
CA VAL A 107 -14.32 -3.20 2.06
C VAL A 107 -15.13 -2.48 0.99
N LEU A 108 -14.51 -2.21 -0.17
CA LEU A 108 -15.19 -1.53 -1.27
C LEU A 108 -16.31 -2.38 -1.89
N LYS A 109 -16.34 -3.70 -1.72
CA LYS A 109 -17.49 -4.52 -2.20
C LYS A 109 -18.81 -4.14 -1.52
N LEU A 110 -18.76 -3.49 -0.37
CA LEU A 110 -19.95 -3.07 0.37
C LEU A 110 -20.69 -1.92 -0.31
N PHE A 111 -20.01 -1.08 -1.10
CA PHE A 111 -20.61 0.14 -1.65
C PHE A 111 -20.05 0.61 -3.02
N GLU A 112 -18.91 0.11 -3.48
CA GLU A 112 -18.22 0.53 -4.71
C GLU A 112 -17.61 -0.67 -5.46
N GLN A 113 -18.46 -1.44 -6.16
CA GLN A 113 -18.08 -2.70 -6.81
C GLN A 113 -17.02 -2.52 -7.91
N GLU A 114 -17.11 -1.47 -8.72
CA GLU A 114 -16.11 -1.19 -9.76
C GLU A 114 -14.75 -0.84 -9.15
N LEU A 115 -14.75 0.00 -8.11
CA LEU A 115 -13.52 0.37 -7.42
C LEU A 115 -12.88 -0.85 -6.73
N SER A 116 -13.67 -1.74 -6.14
CA SER A 116 -13.20 -3.03 -5.62
C SER A 116 -12.41 -3.84 -6.68
N GLN A 117 -12.92 -3.93 -7.92
CA GLN A 117 -12.20 -4.60 -9.01
C GLN A 117 -10.89 -3.90 -9.38
N ASN A 118 -10.84 -2.55 -9.32
CA ASN A 118 -9.60 -1.81 -9.52
C ASN A 118 -8.57 -2.14 -8.44
N PHE A 119 -8.97 -2.20 -7.17
CA PHE A 119 -8.08 -2.57 -6.06
C PHE A 119 -7.55 -3.99 -6.15
N LYS A 120 -8.38 -4.94 -6.62
CA LYS A 120 -7.91 -6.27 -6.99
C LYS A 120 -6.82 -6.20 -8.05
N ARG A 121 -7.02 -5.45 -9.14
CA ARG A 121 -6.01 -5.28 -10.22
C ARG A 121 -4.73 -4.63 -9.71
N PHE A 122 -4.81 -3.62 -8.85
CA PHE A 122 -3.64 -3.00 -8.22
C PHE A 122 -2.84 -3.99 -7.37
N ARG A 123 -3.52 -4.86 -6.63
CA ARG A 123 -2.87 -5.94 -5.86
C ARG A 123 -2.09 -6.89 -6.76
N PHE A 124 -2.68 -7.33 -7.87
CA PHE A 124 -1.99 -8.14 -8.89
C PHE A 124 -0.79 -7.43 -9.51
N ARG A 125 -0.91 -6.14 -9.84
CA ARG A 125 0.22 -5.34 -10.32
C ARG A 125 1.36 -5.28 -9.30
N LEU A 126 1.05 -5.18 -8.01
CA LEU A 126 2.07 -5.15 -6.96
C LEU A 126 2.81 -6.50 -6.83
N TYR A 127 2.12 -7.64 -6.96
CA TYR A 127 2.79 -8.96 -7.02
C TYR A 127 3.78 -9.04 -8.19
N GLU A 128 3.38 -8.58 -9.38
CA GLU A 128 4.24 -8.62 -10.56
C GLU A 128 5.46 -7.69 -10.45
N ILE A 129 5.29 -6.54 -9.79
CA ILE A 129 6.40 -5.63 -9.49
C ILE A 129 7.34 -6.27 -8.47
N GLU A 130 6.80 -6.83 -7.37
CA GLU A 130 7.58 -7.49 -6.32
C GLU A 130 8.45 -8.61 -6.91
N LYS A 131 7.86 -9.50 -7.71
CA LYS A 131 8.58 -10.59 -8.38
C LYS A 131 9.74 -10.10 -9.26
N SER A 132 9.56 -8.95 -9.92
CA SER A 132 10.60 -8.35 -10.76
C SER A 132 11.71 -7.72 -9.91
N ALA A 133 11.33 -6.99 -8.87
CA ALA A 133 12.24 -6.25 -8.00
C ALA A 133 13.07 -7.15 -7.08
N VAL A 134 12.53 -8.28 -6.62
CA VAL A 134 13.30 -9.24 -5.83
C VAL A 134 14.47 -9.81 -6.63
N LYS A 135 14.27 -10.11 -7.92
CA LYS A 135 15.36 -10.58 -8.79
C LYS A 135 16.45 -9.50 -8.96
N ASP A 136 16.02 -8.26 -9.16
CA ASP A 136 16.90 -7.09 -9.28
C ASP A 136 17.74 -6.88 -8.01
N LEU A 137 17.11 -6.88 -6.84
CA LEU A 137 17.76 -6.72 -5.54
C LEU A 137 18.68 -7.89 -5.18
N GLN A 138 18.32 -9.12 -5.55
CA GLN A 138 19.19 -10.29 -5.35
C GLN A 138 20.44 -10.24 -6.24
N SER A 139 20.33 -9.63 -7.43
CA SER A 139 21.47 -9.51 -8.35
C SER A 139 22.55 -8.54 -7.83
N MET A 140 22.20 -7.61 -6.94
CA MET A 140 23.15 -6.73 -6.24
C MET A 140 24.05 -7.46 -5.24
N LYS A 141 23.68 -8.68 -4.78
CA LYS A 141 24.49 -9.44 -3.81
C LYS A 141 25.70 -10.14 -4.45
N LYS A 142 25.99 -9.90 -5.73
CA LYS A 142 27.19 -10.35 -6.45
C LYS A 142 28.09 -9.15 -6.73
#